data_AF-A0A550CYG4-F1
#
_entry.id   AF-A0A550CYG4-F1
#
_cell.length_a   1.000
_cell.length_b   1.000
_cell.length_c   1.000
_cell.angle_alpha   90.00
_cell.angle_beta   90.00
_cell.angle_gamma   90.00
#
_symmetry.space_group_name_H-M   'P 1'
#
loop_
_entity.id
_entity.type
_entity.pdbx_description
1 polymer ?
#
loop_
_entity_poly.entity_id
_entity_poly.type
_entity_poly.pdbx_seq_one_letter_code
_entity_poly.pdbx_strand_id
1 'polypeptide(L)'
;MFHNNERVIPFWTEECIKLIHYLGTDNVYVSIVESHSSDNSPDLLRQFNTTLSEMRVAKRILVDDQSVLRPSSMDTSPARIQYLAAVRNLALEPLVERGGFERILFSNDIFIEAESMLELLQTRDGEYDMACAIDLSFWGLYDAWVTRDSLGRIPSSLWPYLADEEGMTAIKNDEPAPVFTCWNGIVAIRADPFVPPHLRSPNGLSTLPLPHSLPESHPAYPQPPDLSPAKTPPLRFRHSTPQECFSSESFNLPYDLRRQFNLTAIYMNPRVITSYDWNFYVWYKYVTRHWLVKWFISRVEAGTGMRRARMIIGDAERIWTWDGGECQPVRSYHLMAPEHTLISPQWW
;
A
#
# COMPACT_ATOMS: atom_id res chain seq x y z
N MET A 1 -9.29 -2.38 -5.53
CA MET A 1 -10.42 -3.34 -5.60
C MET A 1 -11.62 -2.60 -5.04
N PHE A 2 -12.78 -2.71 -5.67
CA PHE A 2 -14.01 -2.15 -5.12
C PHE A 2 -14.97 -3.26 -4.65
N HIS A 3 -15.66 -3.00 -3.55
CA HIS A 3 -16.72 -3.81 -2.95
C HIS A 3 -17.57 -2.91 -2.05
N ASN A 4 -18.82 -2.63 -2.44
CA ASN A 4 -19.73 -1.74 -1.69
C ASN A 4 -19.18 -0.32 -1.45
N ASN A 5 -18.75 0.33 -2.54
CA ASN A 5 -18.06 1.62 -2.54
C ASN A 5 -18.84 2.74 -3.24
N GLU A 6 -20.18 2.67 -3.32
CA GLU A 6 -21.01 3.63 -4.04
C GLU A 6 -20.76 5.10 -3.63
N ARG A 7 -20.36 5.31 -2.37
CA ARG A 7 -20.12 6.65 -1.81
C ARG A 7 -18.81 7.28 -2.26
N VAL A 8 -17.78 6.49 -2.55
CA VAL A 8 -16.44 6.99 -2.88
C VAL A 8 -16.18 7.00 -4.40
N ILE A 9 -16.76 6.07 -5.14
CA ILE A 9 -16.54 5.92 -6.59
C ILE A 9 -16.80 7.23 -7.38
N PRO A 10 -17.88 8.00 -7.16
CA PRO A 10 -18.12 9.22 -7.94
C PRO A 10 -16.99 10.24 -7.79
N PHE A 11 -16.55 10.49 -6.56
CA PHE A 11 -15.43 11.39 -6.28
C PHE A 11 -14.12 10.84 -6.86
N TRP A 12 -13.82 9.57 -6.58
CA TRP A 12 -12.57 8.94 -7.00
C TRP A 12 -12.42 8.91 -8.53
N THR A 13 -13.50 8.61 -9.25
CA THR A 13 -13.47 8.59 -10.74
C THR A 13 -13.31 9.98 -11.34
N GLU A 14 -13.91 11.03 -10.75
CA GLU A 14 -13.68 12.42 -11.15
C GLU A 14 -12.21 12.83 -11.00
N GLU A 15 -11.60 12.51 -9.85
CA GLU A 15 -10.20 12.81 -9.58
C GLU A 15 -9.24 12.00 -10.48
N CYS A 16 -9.56 10.74 -10.78
CA CYS A 16 -8.82 9.97 -11.77
C CYS A 16 -8.90 10.58 -13.17
N ILE A 17 -10.05 11.10 -13.59
CA ILE A 17 -10.20 11.78 -14.89
C ILE A 17 -9.32 13.03 -14.96
N LYS A 18 -9.30 13.84 -13.90
CA LYS A 18 -8.41 15.02 -13.79
C LYS A 18 -6.94 14.63 -13.92
N LEU A 19 -6.51 13.58 -13.22
CA LEU A 19 -5.14 13.07 -13.32
C LEU A 19 -4.83 12.57 -14.74
N ILE A 20 -5.71 11.80 -15.36
CA ILE A 20 -5.53 11.29 -16.73
C ILE A 20 -5.38 12.43 -17.73
N HIS A 21 -6.19 13.49 -17.60
CA HIS A 21 -6.05 14.66 -18.46
C HIS A 21 -4.69 15.35 -18.30
N TYR A 22 -4.18 15.43 -17.07
CA TYR A 22 -2.88 16.02 -16.79
C TYR A 22 -1.73 15.16 -17.36
N LEU A 23 -1.77 13.85 -17.15
CA LEU A 23 -0.74 12.92 -17.61
C LEU A 23 -0.80 12.67 -19.13
N GLY A 24 -1.97 12.83 -19.75
CA GLY A 24 -2.25 12.48 -21.13
C GLY A 24 -2.80 11.06 -21.26
N THR A 25 -3.81 10.89 -22.11
CA THR A 25 -4.56 9.64 -22.29
C THR A 25 -3.70 8.48 -22.79
N ASP A 26 -2.65 8.78 -23.57
CA ASP A 26 -1.74 7.78 -24.12
C ASP A 26 -0.71 7.28 -23.10
N ASN A 27 -0.55 7.99 -21.98
CA ASN A 27 0.42 7.67 -20.93
C ASN A 27 -0.22 6.90 -19.76
N VAL A 28 -1.51 6.59 -19.82
CA VAL A 28 -2.25 5.97 -18.71
C VAL A 28 -3.00 4.73 -19.16
N TYR A 29 -2.91 3.69 -18.34
CA TYR A 29 -3.75 2.51 -18.42
C TYR A 29 -4.53 2.34 -17.12
N VAL A 30 -5.85 2.15 -17.20
CA VAL A 30 -6.71 1.95 -16.02
C VAL A 30 -7.09 0.48 -15.86
N SER A 31 -6.71 -0.13 -14.74
CA SER A 31 -7.10 -1.50 -14.39
C SER A 31 -7.89 -1.51 -13.09
N ILE A 32 -9.13 -1.98 -13.13
CA ILE A 32 -10.04 -2.03 -11.97
C ILE A 32 -10.64 -3.42 -11.86
N VAL A 33 -10.72 -3.90 -10.61
CA VAL A 33 -11.49 -5.08 -10.25
C VAL A 33 -12.49 -4.69 -9.18
N GLU A 34 -13.76 -4.95 -9.48
CA GLU A 34 -14.87 -4.89 -8.54
C GLU A 34 -15.49 -6.28 -8.43
N SER A 35 -15.85 -6.67 -7.20
CA SER A 35 -16.59 -7.90 -7.00
C SER A 35 -17.48 -7.89 -5.76
N HIS A 36 -18.56 -8.66 -5.85
CA HIS A 36 -19.48 -8.95 -4.76
C HIS A 36 -20.19 -7.72 -4.18
N SER A 37 -20.30 -6.60 -4.91
CA SER A 37 -21.09 -5.45 -4.43
C SER A 37 -22.59 -5.74 -4.46
N SER A 38 -23.30 -5.20 -3.48
CA SER A 38 -24.76 -5.19 -3.37
C SER A 38 -25.36 -3.79 -3.54
N ASP A 39 -24.51 -2.78 -3.69
CA ASP A 39 -24.86 -1.37 -3.86
C ASP A 39 -24.69 -0.92 -5.32
N ASN A 40 -24.71 0.40 -5.58
CA ASN A 40 -24.60 0.94 -6.93
C ASN A 40 -23.17 0.96 -7.51
N SER A 41 -22.18 0.36 -6.83
CA SER A 41 -20.77 0.35 -7.31
C SER A 41 -20.59 -0.22 -8.73
N PRO A 42 -21.23 -1.35 -9.10
CA PRO A 42 -21.07 -1.92 -10.43
C PRO A 42 -21.47 -0.95 -11.54
N ASP A 43 -22.62 -0.31 -11.41
CA ASP A 43 -23.15 0.60 -12.42
C ASP A 43 -22.33 1.89 -12.53
N LEU A 44 -21.83 2.42 -11.41
CA LEU A 44 -20.92 3.57 -11.42
C LEU A 44 -19.61 3.25 -12.15
N LEU A 45 -19.05 2.05 -11.96
CA LEU A 45 -17.84 1.63 -12.67
C LEU A 45 -18.09 1.34 -14.16
N ARG A 46 -19.29 0.86 -14.52
CA ARG A 46 -19.71 0.73 -15.93
C ARG A 46 -19.83 2.09 -16.61
N GLN A 47 -20.33 3.11 -15.90
CA GLN A 47 -20.36 4.49 -16.40
C GLN A 47 -18.95 5.03 -16.59
N PHE A 48 -18.07 4.85 -15.60
CA PHE A 48 -16.66 5.25 -15.71
C PHE A 48 -15.94 4.56 -16.88
N ASN A 49 -16.23 3.28 -17.12
CA ASN A 49 -15.73 2.55 -18.30
C ASN A 49 -16.19 3.19 -19.62
N THR A 50 -17.41 3.73 -19.67
CA THR A 50 -17.90 4.45 -20.86
C THR A 50 -17.11 5.75 -21.04
N THR A 51 -16.98 6.56 -19.98
CA THR A 51 -16.21 7.81 -19.99
C THR A 51 -14.76 7.61 -20.46
N LEU A 52 -14.07 6.60 -19.91
CA LEU A 52 -12.70 6.29 -20.33
C LEU A 52 -12.63 5.82 -21.79
N SER A 53 -13.68 5.23 -22.35
CA SER A 53 -13.73 4.85 -23.77
C SER A 53 -13.87 6.07 -24.68
N GLU A 54 -14.70 7.02 -24.28
CA GLU A 54 -14.85 8.30 -24.98
C GLU A 54 -13.55 9.12 -24.96
N MET A 55 -12.82 9.06 -23.84
CA MET A 55 -11.48 9.66 -23.70
C MET A 55 -10.38 8.87 -24.43
N ARG A 56 -10.67 7.71 -25.02
CA ARG A 56 -9.70 6.80 -25.67
C ARG A 56 -8.57 6.33 -24.74
N VAL A 57 -8.86 6.17 -23.45
CA VAL A 57 -7.92 5.64 -22.46
C VAL A 57 -7.94 4.11 -22.51
N ALA A 58 -6.74 3.50 -22.57
CA ALA A 58 -6.58 2.06 -22.50
C ALA A 58 -6.96 1.55 -21.10
N LYS A 59 -7.74 0.47 -21.02
CA LYS A 59 -8.27 0.00 -19.74
C LYS A 59 -8.73 -1.44 -19.74
N ARG A 60 -8.88 -1.97 -18.53
CA ARG A 60 -9.63 -3.19 -18.20
C ARG A 60 -10.38 -2.97 -16.90
N ILE A 61 -11.71 -2.92 -16.96
CA ILE A 61 -12.57 -2.78 -15.79
C ILE A 61 -13.41 -4.05 -15.69
N LEU A 62 -13.07 -4.89 -14.71
CA LEU A 62 -13.81 -6.10 -14.37
C LEU A 62 -14.83 -5.74 -13.29
N VAL A 63 -16.11 -5.88 -13.63
CA VAL A 63 -17.25 -5.60 -12.75
C VAL A 63 -17.99 -6.90 -12.52
N ASP A 64 -18.43 -7.15 -11.29
CA ASP A 64 -19.02 -8.42 -10.84
C ASP A 64 -18.07 -9.63 -11.04
N ASP A 65 -16.76 -9.43 -10.88
CA ASP A 65 -15.79 -10.51 -11.12
C ASP A 65 -15.83 -11.57 -10.01
N GLN A 66 -16.04 -12.83 -10.39
CA GLN A 66 -16.08 -13.96 -9.46
C GLN A 66 -14.96 -14.99 -9.75
N SER A 67 -13.93 -14.58 -10.50
CA SER A 67 -12.82 -15.46 -10.86
C SER A 67 -11.99 -15.86 -9.63
N VAL A 68 -11.92 -14.97 -8.63
CA VAL A 68 -11.29 -15.22 -7.34
C VAL A 68 -12.39 -15.54 -6.31
N LEU A 69 -12.36 -16.75 -5.76
CA LEU A 69 -13.32 -17.18 -4.75
C LEU A 69 -13.15 -16.39 -3.45
N ARG A 70 -14.21 -15.67 -3.05
CA ARG A 70 -14.24 -14.97 -1.76
C ARG A 70 -14.38 -15.98 -0.62
N PRO A 71 -13.58 -15.87 0.47
CA PRO A 71 -13.72 -16.75 1.62
C PRO A 71 -15.04 -16.49 2.35
N SER A 72 -15.52 -17.49 3.08
CA SER A 72 -16.79 -17.41 3.83
C SER A 72 -16.78 -16.33 4.93
N SER A 73 -15.60 -16.02 5.49
CA SER A 73 -15.40 -14.92 6.45
C SER A 73 -14.16 -14.11 6.08
N MET A 74 -14.36 -12.80 6.00
CA MET A 74 -13.28 -11.82 5.82
C MET A 74 -12.56 -11.45 7.13
N ASP A 75 -13.02 -11.95 8.28
CA ASP A 75 -12.33 -11.79 9.57
C ASP A 75 -11.16 -12.78 9.74
N THR A 76 -11.08 -13.81 8.87
CA THR A 76 -10.12 -14.90 9.01
C THR A 76 -8.79 -14.61 8.31
N SER A 77 -7.73 -14.37 9.10
CA SER A 77 -6.36 -14.58 8.65
C SER A 77 -6.06 -16.09 8.74
N PRO A 78 -5.62 -16.78 7.67
CA PRO A 78 -4.93 -16.28 6.47
C PRO A 78 -5.79 -16.18 5.19
N ALA A 79 -7.01 -16.73 5.17
CA ALA A 79 -7.82 -16.83 3.95
C ALA A 79 -8.16 -15.46 3.34
N ARG A 80 -8.42 -14.45 4.18
CA ARG A 80 -8.63 -13.05 3.76
C ARG A 80 -7.42 -12.51 2.97
N ILE A 81 -6.20 -12.72 3.48
CA ILE A 81 -4.96 -12.21 2.86
C ILE A 81 -4.71 -12.91 1.53
N GLN A 82 -4.97 -14.21 1.45
CA GLN A 82 -4.85 -14.97 0.20
C GLN A 82 -5.81 -14.44 -0.88
N TYR A 83 -7.06 -14.17 -0.51
CA TYR A 83 -8.05 -13.57 -1.38
C TYR A 83 -7.61 -12.17 -1.85
N LEU A 84 -7.22 -11.29 -0.92
CA LEU A 84 -6.76 -9.94 -1.23
C LEU A 84 -5.53 -9.93 -2.14
N ALA A 85 -4.57 -10.83 -1.91
CA ALA A 85 -3.41 -10.99 -2.77
C ALA A 85 -3.81 -11.43 -4.19
N ALA A 86 -4.72 -12.40 -4.31
CA ALA A 86 -5.20 -12.89 -5.61
C ALA A 86 -5.93 -11.79 -6.39
N VAL A 87 -6.81 -11.01 -5.76
CA VAL A 87 -7.53 -9.92 -6.42
C VAL A 87 -6.59 -8.79 -6.85
N ARG A 88 -5.58 -8.44 -6.04
CA ARG A 88 -4.58 -7.44 -6.45
C ARG A 88 -3.73 -7.92 -7.62
N ASN A 89 -3.37 -9.20 -7.65
CA ASN A 89 -2.68 -9.79 -8.80
C ASN A 89 -3.56 -9.77 -10.06
N LEU A 90 -4.87 -10.04 -9.93
CA LEU A 90 -5.83 -9.90 -11.04
C LEU A 90 -5.87 -8.46 -11.57
N ALA A 91 -5.82 -7.44 -10.70
CA ALA A 91 -5.74 -6.05 -11.15
C ALA A 91 -4.43 -5.74 -11.91
N LEU A 92 -3.34 -6.45 -11.62
CA LEU A 92 -2.03 -6.26 -12.24
C LEU A 92 -1.82 -7.00 -13.57
N GLU A 93 -2.66 -7.97 -13.94
CA GLU A 93 -2.41 -8.79 -15.15
C GLU A 93 -2.17 -7.97 -16.43
N PRO A 94 -2.87 -6.84 -16.71
CA PRO A 94 -2.58 -6.08 -17.92
C PRO A 94 -1.15 -5.57 -17.99
N LEU A 95 -0.54 -5.24 -16.85
CA LEU A 95 0.87 -4.86 -16.76
C LEU A 95 1.77 -6.07 -17.02
N VAL A 96 1.45 -7.22 -16.42
CA VAL A 96 2.22 -8.47 -16.59
C VAL A 96 2.23 -8.94 -18.05
N GLU A 97 1.11 -8.78 -18.75
CA GLU A 97 0.94 -9.19 -20.14
C GLU A 97 1.60 -8.22 -21.15
N ARG A 98 1.53 -6.91 -20.87
CA ARG A 98 1.89 -5.88 -21.86
C ARG A 98 3.24 -5.21 -21.59
N GLY A 99 3.65 -5.12 -20.32
CA GLY A 99 4.77 -4.25 -19.92
C GLY A 99 4.57 -2.80 -20.35
N GLY A 100 5.66 -2.06 -20.54
CA GLY A 100 5.63 -0.73 -21.17
C GLY A 100 5.20 0.44 -20.28
N PHE A 101 5.10 0.24 -18.98
CA PHE A 101 4.83 1.31 -18.02
C PHE A 101 6.01 1.52 -17.09
N GLU A 102 6.27 2.77 -16.69
CA GLU A 102 7.31 3.09 -15.71
C GLU A 102 6.81 2.93 -14.27
N ARG A 103 5.57 3.38 -14.04
CA ARG A 103 4.97 3.50 -12.71
C ARG A 103 3.63 2.81 -12.63
N ILE A 104 3.37 2.25 -11.45
CA ILE A 104 2.06 1.74 -11.03
C ILE A 104 1.56 2.69 -9.96
N LEU A 105 0.40 3.31 -10.18
CA LEU A 105 -0.35 3.98 -9.12
C LEU A 105 -1.44 3.04 -8.64
N PHE A 106 -1.23 2.40 -7.49
CA PHE A 106 -2.15 1.39 -6.95
C PHE A 106 -2.97 2.00 -5.82
N SER A 107 -4.29 2.14 -6.05
CA SER A 107 -5.22 2.76 -5.11
C SER A 107 -6.21 1.75 -4.54
N ASN A 108 -6.50 1.91 -3.24
CA ASN A 108 -7.70 1.40 -2.60
C ASN A 108 -8.88 2.35 -2.88
N ASP A 109 -10.01 2.08 -2.23
CA ASP A 109 -11.29 2.79 -2.23
C ASP A 109 -11.30 4.01 -1.28
N ILE A 110 -10.31 4.89 -1.43
CA ILE A 110 -10.09 6.05 -0.56
C ILE A 110 -10.49 7.39 -1.21
N PHE A 111 -10.73 8.40 -0.39
CA PHE A 111 -10.82 9.79 -0.85
C PHE A 111 -9.41 10.37 -1.05
N ILE A 112 -9.14 10.82 -2.27
CA ILE A 112 -7.90 11.51 -2.66
C ILE A 112 -8.11 12.36 -3.92
N GLU A 113 -7.49 13.55 -3.94
CA GLU A 113 -7.49 14.47 -5.07
C GLU A 113 -6.38 14.17 -6.08
N ALA A 114 -6.60 14.53 -7.36
CA ALA A 114 -5.67 14.35 -8.45
C ALA A 114 -4.29 14.98 -8.18
N GLU A 115 -4.25 16.16 -7.55
CA GLU A 115 -3.01 16.84 -7.16
C GLU A 115 -2.22 16.03 -6.13
N SER A 116 -2.90 15.30 -5.24
CA SER A 116 -2.25 14.44 -4.25
C SER A 116 -1.71 13.17 -4.91
N MET A 117 -2.42 12.61 -5.91
CA MET A 117 -1.90 11.52 -6.72
C MET A 117 -0.65 11.95 -7.51
N LEU A 118 -0.66 13.17 -8.07
CA LEU A 118 0.50 13.73 -8.77
C LEU A 118 1.68 13.98 -7.82
N GLU A 119 1.43 14.55 -6.64
CA GLU A 119 2.43 14.73 -5.58
C GLU A 119 3.04 13.38 -5.17
N LEU A 120 2.25 12.29 -5.12
CA LEU A 120 2.75 10.96 -4.84
C LEU A 120 3.70 10.47 -5.94
N LEU A 121 3.31 10.62 -7.21
CA LEU A 121 4.14 10.25 -8.37
C LEU A 121 5.45 11.06 -8.45
N GLN A 122 5.42 12.32 -7.97
CA GLN A 122 6.56 13.22 -7.93
C GLN A 122 7.36 13.16 -6.62
N THR A 123 7.03 12.21 -5.74
CA THR A 123 7.81 11.99 -4.51
C THR A 123 9.29 11.90 -4.88
N ARG A 124 10.15 12.70 -4.22
CA ARG A 124 11.60 12.66 -4.48
C ARG A 124 11.98 12.87 -5.97
N ASP A 125 11.22 13.69 -6.70
CA ASP A 125 11.40 13.96 -8.14
C ASP A 125 11.31 12.70 -9.02
N GLY A 126 10.58 11.67 -8.55
CA GLY A 126 10.49 10.36 -9.21
C GLY A 126 11.59 9.37 -8.79
N GLU A 127 12.59 9.79 -8.02
CA GLU A 127 13.71 8.96 -7.56
C GLU A 127 13.32 8.14 -6.32
N TYR A 128 12.49 7.14 -6.53
CA TYR A 128 12.08 6.14 -5.54
C TYR A 128 11.72 4.81 -6.19
N ASP A 129 11.73 3.74 -5.38
CA ASP A 129 11.27 2.42 -5.78
C ASP A 129 9.78 2.23 -5.45
N MET A 130 9.37 2.72 -4.27
CA MET A 130 7.98 2.76 -3.83
C MET A 130 7.72 3.99 -2.95
N ALA A 131 6.59 4.65 -3.14
CA ALA A 131 6.13 5.77 -2.31
C ALA A 131 4.68 5.52 -1.89
N CYS A 132 4.35 5.76 -0.62
CA CYS A 132 3.01 5.60 -0.09
C CYS A 132 2.45 6.92 0.43
N ALA A 133 1.13 7.04 0.38
CA ALA A 133 0.42 8.11 1.09
C ALA A 133 0.40 7.88 2.61
N ILE A 134 -0.23 8.81 3.32
CA ILE A 134 -0.64 8.65 4.71
C ILE A 134 -2.16 8.58 4.77
N ASP A 135 -2.64 7.44 5.24
CA ASP A 135 -4.05 7.18 5.46
C ASP A 135 -4.44 7.52 6.91
N LEU A 136 -5.44 8.38 7.08
CA LEU A 136 -5.79 8.96 8.36
C LEU A 136 -7.28 8.76 8.67
N SER A 137 -7.55 8.26 9.88
CA SER A 137 -8.90 8.03 10.38
C SER A 137 -9.06 8.61 11.80
N PHE A 138 -10.11 8.25 12.51
CA PHE A 138 -10.50 8.82 13.81
C PHE A 138 -9.33 8.99 14.80
N TRP A 139 -8.43 7.99 14.91
CA TRP A 139 -7.32 7.97 15.86
C TRP A 139 -5.95 8.42 15.29
N GLY A 140 -5.90 8.87 14.03
CA GLY A 140 -4.65 9.22 13.34
C GLY A 140 -4.30 8.22 12.24
N LEU A 141 -3.02 7.84 12.12
CA LEU A 141 -2.52 6.92 11.10
C LEU A 141 -3.25 5.58 11.16
N TYR A 142 -4.06 5.35 10.13
CA TYR A 142 -4.78 4.12 9.86
C TYR A 142 -3.87 3.15 9.08
N ASP A 143 -4.18 1.86 9.16
CA ASP A 143 -3.36 0.78 8.60
C ASP A 143 -1.89 0.83 9.03
N ALA A 144 -1.59 1.36 10.23
CA ALA A 144 -0.23 1.41 10.77
C ALA A 144 0.41 0.01 10.94
N TRP A 145 -0.39 -1.06 10.93
CA TRP A 145 0.09 -2.44 11.04
C TRP A 145 0.92 -2.92 9.83
N VAL A 146 0.71 -2.37 8.63
CA VAL A 146 1.54 -2.65 7.44
C VAL A 146 2.75 -1.72 7.30
N THR A 147 2.80 -0.67 8.13
CA THR A 147 3.88 0.31 8.13
C THR A 147 4.99 -0.11 9.08
N ARG A 148 6.24 0.07 8.67
CA ARG A 148 7.40 0.00 9.55
C ARG A 148 8.33 1.16 9.27
N ASP A 149 8.85 1.75 10.33
CA ASP A 149 9.83 2.83 10.25
C ASP A 149 11.13 2.36 9.55
N SER A 150 12.06 3.26 9.23
CA SER A 150 13.28 2.91 8.48
C SER A 150 14.12 1.80 9.14
N LEU A 151 14.02 1.66 10.47
CA LEU A 151 14.69 0.66 11.29
C LEU A 151 13.83 -0.59 11.52
N GLY A 152 12.71 -0.72 10.80
CA GLY A 152 11.81 -1.86 10.87
C GLY A 152 10.88 -1.83 12.07
N ARG A 153 10.71 -0.69 12.77
CA ARG A 153 9.90 -0.64 13.99
C ARG A 153 8.44 -0.30 13.74
N ILE A 154 7.57 -0.80 14.61
CA ILE A 154 6.13 -0.53 14.58
C ILE A 154 5.89 0.95 14.92
N PRO A 155 5.20 1.72 14.07
CA PRO A 155 4.95 3.14 14.31
C PRO A 155 3.86 3.37 15.36
N SER A 156 3.70 4.63 15.75
CA SER A 156 2.50 5.12 16.45
C SER A 156 1.42 5.53 15.46
N SER A 157 0.15 5.43 15.87
CA SER A 157 -0.94 6.07 15.15
C SER A 157 -0.97 7.59 15.33
N LEU A 158 -0.25 8.12 16.33
CA LEU A 158 -0.26 9.53 16.69
C LEU A 158 0.92 10.26 16.06
N TRP A 159 0.67 11.47 15.55
CA TRP A 159 1.69 12.30 14.92
C TRP A 159 2.85 12.57 15.90
N PRO A 160 4.13 12.45 15.49
CA PRO A 160 4.68 12.31 14.14
C PRO A 160 4.87 10.86 13.63
N TYR A 161 4.09 9.90 14.14
CA TYR A 161 3.95 8.51 13.70
C TYR A 161 5.21 7.63 13.83
N LEU A 162 6.27 7.95 13.08
CA LEU A 162 7.48 7.16 12.98
C LEU A 162 8.33 7.25 14.26
N ALA A 163 8.92 6.12 14.65
CA ALA A 163 9.71 6.03 15.87
C ALA A 163 11.18 6.43 15.66
N ASP A 164 11.69 6.36 14.42
CA ASP A 164 13.06 6.72 14.07
C ASP A 164 13.21 8.22 13.89
N GLU A 165 14.42 8.71 14.15
CA GLU A 165 14.67 10.14 14.16
C GLU A 165 14.61 10.74 12.76
N GLU A 166 15.12 10.02 11.77
CA GLU A 166 15.11 10.43 10.35
C GLU A 166 13.67 10.53 9.83
N GLY A 167 12.91 9.43 9.94
CA GLY A 167 11.51 9.38 9.54
C GLY A 167 10.65 10.39 10.31
N MET A 168 10.81 10.49 11.64
CA MET A 168 10.09 11.48 12.44
C MET A 168 10.36 12.91 11.95
N THR A 169 11.62 13.24 11.68
CA THR A 169 12.01 14.59 11.26
C THR A 169 11.45 14.91 9.88
N ALA A 170 11.50 13.95 8.95
CA ALA A 170 10.90 14.08 7.64
C ALA A 170 9.38 14.31 7.72
N ILE A 171 8.65 13.51 8.51
CA ILE A 171 7.21 13.72 8.76
C ILE A 171 6.92 15.11 9.32
N LYS A 172 7.76 15.61 10.25
CA LYS A 172 7.61 16.96 10.82
C LYS A 172 7.82 18.08 9.81
N ASN A 173 8.68 17.84 8.82
CA ASN A 173 9.04 18.81 7.79
C ASN A 173 8.18 18.70 6.52
N ASP A 174 7.22 17.76 6.47
CA ASP A 174 6.49 17.38 5.25
C ASP A 174 7.39 16.87 4.12
N GLU A 175 8.47 16.18 4.49
CA GLU A 175 9.40 15.56 3.56
C GLU A 175 9.11 14.06 3.44
N PRO A 176 9.39 13.43 2.27
CA PRO A 176 9.28 11.99 2.11
C PRO A 176 10.12 11.24 3.14
N ALA A 177 9.47 10.53 4.05
CA ALA A 177 10.11 9.83 5.16
C ALA A 177 10.54 8.42 4.73
N PRO A 178 11.80 8.01 4.90
CA PRO A 178 12.23 6.66 4.58
C PRO A 178 11.57 5.65 5.52
N VAL A 179 11.11 4.53 4.97
CA VAL A 179 10.41 3.49 5.73
C VAL A 179 10.88 2.10 5.32
N PHE A 180 10.72 1.13 6.22
CA PHE A 180 10.95 -0.27 5.89
C PHE A 180 9.84 -0.79 4.98
N THR A 181 8.59 -0.50 5.32
CA THR A 181 7.38 -0.82 4.54
C THR A 181 6.29 0.23 4.75
N CYS A 182 5.40 0.42 3.76
CA CYS A 182 4.17 1.20 3.86
C CYS A 182 3.15 0.74 2.79
N TRP A 183 1.88 1.13 2.93
CA TRP A 183 0.85 0.95 1.89
C TRP A 183 -0.22 2.05 1.95
N ASN A 184 -0.90 2.16 3.09
CA ASN A 184 -1.73 3.31 3.51
C ASN A 184 -2.59 3.92 2.40
N GLY A 185 -3.55 3.14 1.88
CA GLY A 185 -4.58 3.59 0.94
C GLY A 185 -4.14 3.69 -0.51
N ILE A 186 -3.01 4.31 -0.82
CA ILE A 186 -2.49 4.46 -2.19
C ILE A 186 -0.97 4.45 -2.22
N VAL A 187 -0.41 3.82 -3.25
CA VAL A 187 1.04 3.73 -3.46
C VAL A 187 1.40 3.98 -4.91
N ALA A 188 2.56 4.60 -5.13
CA ALA A 188 3.24 4.63 -6.41
C ALA A 188 4.46 3.70 -6.37
N ILE A 189 4.63 2.84 -7.38
CA ILE A 189 5.66 1.81 -7.40
C ILE A 189 6.33 1.76 -8.78
N ARG A 190 7.64 1.50 -8.85
CA ARG A 190 8.30 1.13 -10.12
C ARG A 190 7.68 -0.15 -10.69
N ALA A 191 7.41 -0.17 -11.99
CA ALA A 191 6.67 -1.26 -12.62
C ALA A 191 7.53 -2.48 -13.00
N ASP A 192 8.82 -2.30 -13.33
CA ASP A 192 9.71 -3.38 -13.81
C ASP A 192 9.71 -4.68 -12.98
N PRO A 193 9.66 -4.65 -11.62
CA PRO A 193 9.60 -5.87 -10.82
C PRO A 193 8.42 -6.79 -11.17
N PHE A 194 7.28 -6.22 -11.57
CA PHE A 194 6.03 -6.95 -11.86
C PHE A 194 5.96 -7.52 -13.27
N VAL A 195 6.91 -7.16 -14.13
CA VAL A 195 6.88 -7.50 -15.56
C VAL A 195 7.80 -8.70 -15.83
N PRO A 196 7.43 -9.63 -16.73
CA PRO A 196 8.31 -10.71 -17.17
C PRO A 196 9.66 -10.21 -17.71
N PRO A 197 10.79 -10.94 -17.49
CA PRO A 197 12.12 -10.48 -17.90
C PRO A 197 12.25 -10.01 -19.36
N HIS A 198 11.47 -10.58 -20.28
CA HIS A 198 11.50 -10.23 -21.71
C HIS A 198 10.75 -8.93 -22.05
N LEU A 199 9.94 -8.39 -21.13
CA LEU A 199 9.17 -7.15 -21.28
C LEU A 199 9.70 -6.01 -20.40
N ARG A 200 10.75 -6.25 -19.61
CA ARG A 200 11.35 -5.24 -18.72
C ARG A 200 12.10 -4.17 -19.49
N SER A 201 12.15 -2.98 -18.90
CA SER A 201 12.91 -1.86 -19.43
C SER A 201 14.41 -2.18 -19.43
N PRO A 202 15.16 -1.83 -20.50
CA PRO A 202 16.62 -1.94 -20.49
C PRO A 202 17.19 -1.11 -19.33
N ASN A 203 18.00 -1.74 -18.47
CA ASN A 203 18.58 -1.15 -17.25
C ASN A 203 17.59 -0.81 -16.12
N GLY A 204 16.34 -1.27 -16.17
CA GLY A 204 15.36 -1.02 -15.10
C GLY A 204 15.66 -1.75 -13.78
N LEU A 205 16.41 -2.86 -13.85
CA LEU A 205 16.82 -3.67 -12.69
C LEU A 205 18.29 -4.09 -12.82
N SER A 206 18.94 -4.32 -11.67
CA SER A 206 20.33 -4.77 -11.62
C SER A 206 20.52 -6.13 -12.30
N THR A 207 21.59 -6.25 -13.10
CA THR A 207 22.06 -7.52 -13.68
C THR A 207 23.07 -8.25 -12.79
N LEU A 208 23.52 -7.60 -11.71
CA LEU A 208 24.38 -8.23 -10.70
C LEU A 208 23.53 -9.10 -9.77
N PRO A 209 24.06 -10.24 -9.29
CA PRO A 209 23.39 -11.03 -8.26
C PRO A 209 23.12 -10.22 -6.99
N LEU A 210 22.12 -10.65 -6.22
CA LEU A 210 21.83 -10.05 -4.92
C LEU A 210 23.05 -10.15 -3.98
N PRO A 211 23.33 -9.10 -3.18
CA PRO A 211 24.47 -9.11 -2.26
C PRO A 211 24.23 -9.98 -1.01
N HIS A 212 23.04 -10.56 -0.87
CA HIS A 212 22.62 -11.36 0.27
C HIS A 212 21.72 -12.52 -0.19
N SER A 213 21.67 -13.59 0.60
CA SER A 213 20.70 -14.68 0.43
C SER A 213 19.36 -14.30 1.07
N LEU A 214 18.26 -14.78 0.48
CA LEU A 214 16.95 -14.73 1.12
C LEU A 214 16.94 -15.58 2.42
N PRO A 215 16.12 -15.22 3.43
CA PRO A 215 15.96 -16.06 4.60
C PRO A 215 15.29 -17.39 4.22
N GLU A 216 15.62 -18.47 4.93
CA GLU A 216 15.11 -19.83 4.63
C GLU A 216 13.57 -19.94 4.70
N SER A 217 12.94 -19.03 5.44
CA SER A 217 11.49 -18.92 5.58
C SER A 217 10.79 -18.23 4.41
N HIS A 218 11.55 -17.60 3.50
CA HIS A 218 11.00 -16.89 2.35
C HIS A 218 10.53 -17.88 1.27
N PRO A 219 9.36 -17.70 0.64
CA PRO A 219 8.82 -18.62 -0.38
C PRO A 219 9.73 -18.87 -1.60
N ALA A 220 10.52 -17.87 -1.98
CA ALA A 220 11.47 -17.97 -3.09
C ALA A 220 12.83 -18.57 -2.70
N TYR A 221 13.06 -18.95 -1.43
CA TYR A 221 14.30 -19.63 -1.02
C TYR A 221 14.23 -21.15 -1.32
N PRO A 222 15.33 -21.78 -1.77
CA PRO A 222 16.60 -21.17 -2.17
C PRO A 222 16.55 -20.59 -3.60
N GLN A 223 17.34 -19.54 -3.84
CA GLN A 223 17.54 -19.00 -5.19
C GLN A 223 18.89 -19.46 -5.77
N PRO A 224 19.00 -19.58 -7.11
CA PRO A 224 20.29 -19.76 -7.76
C PRO A 224 21.27 -18.63 -7.37
N PRO A 225 22.55 -18.93 -7.07
CA PRO A 225 23.52 -17.91 -6.64
C PRO A 225 23.78 -16.79 -7.66
N ASP A 226 23.54 -17.06 -8.95
CA ASP A 226 23.72 -16.14 -10.07
C ASP A 226 22.42 -15.43 -10.49
N LEU A 227 21.32 -15.64 -9.75
CA LEU A 227 20.07 -14.96 -10.01
C LEU A 227 20.20 -13.46 -9.71
N SER A 228 20.04 -12.65 -10.75
CA SER A 228 19.99 -11.19 -10.64
C SER A 228 18.54 -10.69 -10.63
N PRO A 229 18.27 -9.53 -10.02
CA PRO A 229 16.96 -8.86 -10.08
C PRO A 229 16.36 -8.79 -11.50
N ALA A 230 17.19 -8.52 -12.52
CA ALA A 230 16.76 -8.49 -13.92
C ALA A 230 16.24 -9.83 -14.46
N LYS A 231 16.66 -10.96 -13.89
CA LYS A 231 16.22 -12.32 -14.26
C LYS A 231 15.21 -12.93 -13.28
N THR A 232 15.02 -12.32 -12.10
CA THR A 232 14.04 -12.75 -11.10
C THR A 232 12.64 -12.83 -11.71
N PRO A 233 11.82 -13.86 -11.41
CA PRO A 233 10.43 -13.93 -11.85
C PRO A 233 9.61 -12.67 -11.48
N PRO A 234 8.51 -12.38 -12.18
CA PRO A 234 7.63 -11.26 -11.85
C PRO A 234 7.19 -11.26 -10.38
N LEU A 235 7.31 -10.11 -9.73
CA LEU A 235 6.77 -9.86 -8.41
C LEU A 235 5.24 -9.99 -8.42
N ARG A 236 4.69 -10.59 -7.35
CA ARG A 236 3.26 -10.78 -7.16
C ARG A 236 2.92 -10.53 -5.70
N PHE A 237 1.70 -10.05 -5.44
CA PHE A 237 1.15 -10.06 -4.10
C PHE A 237 1.03 -11.49 -3.59
N ARG A 238 1.36 -11.69 -2.32
CA ARG A 238 1.31 -13.00 -1.66
C ARG A 238 0.91 -12.86 -0.20
N HIS A 239 0.35 -13.94 0.32
CA HIS A 239 0.24 -14.12 1.76
C HIS A 239 1.59 -14.61 2.34
N SER A 240 1.66 -14.63 3.67
CA SER A 240 2.88 -14.96 4.39
C SER A 240 2.99 -16.44 4.69
N THR A 241 4.22 -16.94 4.74
CA THR A 241 4.50 -18.29 5.21
C THR A 241 4.28 -18.39 6.73
N PRO A 242 4.10 -19.58 7.30
CA PRO A 242 3.92 -19.75 8.75
C PRO A 242 5.08 -19.22 9.61
N GLN A 243 6.27 -19.08 9.03
CA GLN A 243 7.48 -18.57 9.69
C GLN A 243 7.62 -17.05 9.55
N GLU A 244 6.91 -16.45 8.61
CA GLU A 244 6.81 -15.00 8.43
C GLU A 244 5.76 -14.43 9.40
N CYS A 245 6.09 -13.34 10.09
CA CYS A 245 5.20 -12.76 11.08
C CYS A 245 4.25 -11.70 10.52
N PHE A 246 4.48 -11.26 9.27
CA PHE A 246 3.77 -10.15 8.68
C PHE A 246 2.46 -10.64 8.09
N SER A 247 1.32 -10.47 8.75
CA SER A 247 0.04 -10.98 8.22
C SER A 247 -0.59 -10.06 7.14
N SER A 248 0.17 -9.62 6.11
CA SER A 248 -0.34 -8.72 5.05
C SER A 248 0.32 -8.92 3.70
N GLU A 249 -0.47 -9.01 2.64
CA GLU A 249 0.02 -8.88 1.27
C GLU A 249 0.58 -7.48 0.97
N SER A 250 0.04 -6.45 1.62
CA SER A 250 0.47 -5.06 1.46
C SER A 250 1.78 -4.76 2.19
N PHE A 251 2.13 -5.56 3.21
CA PHE A 251 3.45 -5.56 3.81
C PHE A 251 4.45 -6.37 2.96
N ASN A 252 4.04 -7.57 2.53
CA ASN A 252 4.92 -8.49 1.82
C ASN A 252 5.44 -7.90 0.50
N LEU A 253 4.65 -7.05 -0.16
CA LEU A 253 5.06 -6.43 -1.42
C LEU A 253 6.32 -5.55 -1.28
N PRO A 254 6.35 -4.49 -0.44
CA PRO A 254 7.57 -3.71 -0.23
C PRO A 254 8.71 -4.54 0.37
N TYR A 255 8.41 -5.54 1.20
CA TYR A 255 9.43 -6.47 1.70
C TYR A 255 10.09 -7.27 0.55
N ASP A 256 9.29 -7.81 -0.37
CA ASP A 256 9.77 -8.58 -1.52
C ASP A 256 10.52 -7.68 -2.53
N LEU A 257 10.13 -6.41 -2.70
CA LEU A 257 10.91 -5.42 -3.46
C LEU A 257 12.34 -5.30 -2.92
N ARG A 258 12.48 -5.19 -1.59
CA ARG A 258 13.78 -5.12 -0.92
C ARG A 258 14.58 -6.41 -1.09
N ARG A 259 13.94 -7.55 -0.86
CA ARG A 259 14.63 -8.84 -0.75
C ARG A 259 14.91 -9.53 -2.08
N GLN A 260 14.00 -9.45 -3.05
CA GLN A 260 14.16 -10.13 -4.34
C GLN A 260 14.74 -9.23 -5.43
N PHE A 261 14.67 -7.90 -5.25
CA PHE A 261 15.10 -6.93 -6.25
C PHE A 261 16.13 -5.90 -5.75
N ASN A 262 16.47 -5.92 -4.46
CA ASN A 262 17.34 -4.92 -3.81
C ASN A 262 16.84 -3.47 -3.98
N LEU A 263 15.52 -3.31 -4.07
CA LEU A 263 14.84 -2.03 -4.19
C LEU A 263 14.43 -1.55 -2.81
N THR A 264 15.16 -0.59 -2.27
CA THR A 264 15.08 -0.17 -0.86
C THR A 264 14.69 1.29 -0.66
N ALA A 265 14.59 2.07 -1.74
CA ALA A 265 14.16 3.48 -1.72
C ALA A 265 12.64 3.56 -1.56
N ILE A 266 12.16 3.25 -0.35
CA ILE A 266 10.75 3.23 0.02
C ILE A 266 10.45 4.42 0.93
N TYR A 267 9.46 5.24 0.54
CA TYR A 267 9.13 6.47 1.25
C TYR A 267 7.64 6.56 1.61
N MET A 268 7.35 7.14 2.77
CA MET A 268 6.02 7.62 3.13
C MET A 268 5.96 9.12 2.90
N ASN A 269 5.08 9.59 2.02
CA ASN A 269 4.95 11.01 1.69
C ASN A 269 3.85 11.67 2.54
N PRO A 270 4.20 12.48 3.56
CA PRO A 270 3.22 13.10 4.45
C PRO A 270 2.32 14.14 3.78
N ARG A 271 2.68 14.64 2.60
CA ARG A 271 1.87 15.60 1.83
C ARG A 271 0.68 14.95 1.14
N VAL A 272 0.74 13.64 0.93
CA VAL A 272 -0.31 12.85 0.28
C VAL A 272 -1.19 12.24 1.37
N ILE A 273 -2.30 12.89 1.66
CA ILE A 273 -3.25 12.46 2.70
C ILE A 273 -4.44 11.76 2.04
N THR A 274 -4.84 10.62 2.60
CA THR A 274 -6.03 9.87 2.20
C THR A 274 -6.88 9.51 3.43
N SER A 275 -8.12 9.11 3.18
CA SER A 275 -9.01 8.55 4.19
C SER A 275 -10.13 7.75 3.50
N TYR A 276 -10.62 6.69 4.15
CA TYR A 276 -11.83 5.98 3.72
C TYR A 276 -13.14 6.72 4.07
N ASP A 277 -13.11 7.64 5.03
CA ASP A 277 -14.25 8.48 5.40
C ASP A 277 -14.04 9.94 5.00
N TRP A 278 -15.06 10.55 4.40
CA TRP A 278 -15.02 11.93 3.92
C TRP A 278 -14.75 12.96 5.03
N ASN A 279 -15.31 12.76 6.22
CA ASN A 279 -15.13 13.71 7.32
C ASN A 279 -13.68 13.73 7.79
N PHE A 280 -13.06 12.56 7.90
CA PHE A 280 -11.63 12.47 8.24
C PHE A 280 -10.76 12.96 7.09
N TYR A 281 -11.14 12.70 5.83
CA TYR A 281 -10.44 13.26 4.68
C TYR A 281 -10.39 14.78 4.77
N VAL A 282 -11.53 15.45 4.93
CA VAL A 282 -11.61 16.92 5.03
C VAL A 282 -10.85 17.43 6.26
N TRP A 283 -11.01 16.77 7.41
CA TRP A 283 -10.31 17.14 8.64
C TRP A 283 -8.78 17.14 8.45
N TYR A 284 -8.22 16.04 7.96
CA TYR A 284 -6.77 15.92 7.84
C TYR A 284 -6.20 16.63 6.61
N LYS A 285 -6.94 16.72 5.51
CA LYS A 285 -6.47 17.40 4.30
C LYS A 285 -6.49 18.91 4.45
N TYR A 286 -7.52 19.47 5.10
CA TYR A 286 -7.75 20.91 5.13
C TYR A 286 -7.59 21.53 6.52
N VAL A 287 -8.19 20.93 7.56
CA VAL A 287 -8.20 21.55 8.91
C VAL A 287 -6.83 21.44 9.58
N THR A 288 -6.24 20.24 9.64
CA THR A 288 -4.91 20.06 10.26
C THR A 288 -3.79 20.71 9.44
N ARG A 289 -4.02 20.91 8.13
CA ARG A 289 -3.10 21.60 7.21
C ARG A 289 -3.22 23.12 7.22
N HIS A 290 -4.25 23.68 7.87
CA HIS A 290 -4.33 25.13 8.05
C HIS A 290 -3.07 25.63 8.77
N TRP A 291 -2.45 26.70 8.27
CA TRP A 291 -1.12 27.14 8.71
C TRP A 291 -1.00 27.33 10.24
N LEU A 292 -2.05 27.85 10.89
CA LEU A 292 -2.07 28.06 12.33
C LEU A 292 -2.15 26.73 13.11
N VAL A 293 -2.93 25.77 12.62
CA VAL A 293 -3.08 24.44 13.23
C VAL A 293 -1.78 23.66 13.07
N LYS A 294 -1.23 23.65 11.86
CA LYS A 294 0.07 23.04 11.56
C LYS A 294 1.19 23.67 12.39
N TRP A 295 1.21 25.00 12.54
CA TRP A 295 2.16 25.68 13.42
C TRP A 295 2.02 25.21 14.87
N PHE A 296 0.79 25.11 15.39
CA PHE A 296 0.55 24.63 16.75
C PHE A 296 1.04 23.18 16.93
N ILE A 297 0.64 22.27 16.05
CA ILE A 297 1.05 20.86 16.09
C ILE A 297 2.59 20.73 16.01
N SER A 298 3.22 21.47 15.10
CA SER A 298 4.66 21.34 14.84
C SER A 298 5.56 22.07 15.84
N ARG A 299 5.11 23.19 16.41
CA ARG A 299 5.94 24.08 17.25
C ARG A 299 5.54 24.10 18.73
N VAL A 300 4.25 24.01 19.03
CA VAL A 300 3.74 24.08 20.41
C VAL A 300 3.59 22.70 20.99
N GLU A 301 2.82 21.83 20.34
CA GLU A 301 2.67 20.43 20.73
C GLU A 301 3.97 19.65 20.46
N ALA A 302 4.58 19.88 19.29
CA ALA A 302 5.78 19.20 18.82
C ALA A 302 5.71 17.66 18.89
N GLY A 303 4.48 17.14 18.91
CA GLY A 303 4.12 15.73 18.98
C GLY A 303 4.23 15.12 20.38
N THR A 304 4.53 15.91 21.42
CA THR A 304 4.52 15.55 22.86
C THR A 304 5.05 14.15 23.22
N GLY A 305 6.01 13.61 22.45
CA GLY A 305 6.49 12.23 22.61
C GLY A 305 5.51 11.12 22.20
N MET A 306 4.35 11.44 21.61
CA MET A 306 3.29 10.51 21.22
C MET A 306 3.76 9.39 20.29
N ARG A 307 4.81 9.62 19.48
CA ARG A 307 5.46 8.56 18.69
C ARG A 307 5.90 7.33 19.49
N ARG A 308 6.11 7.49 20.81
CA ARG A 308 6.46 6.38 21.72
C ARG A 308 5.26 5.49 22.03
N ALA A 309 4.04 5.97 21.85
CA ALA A 309 2.81 5.19 21.96
C ALA A 309 2.63 4.36 20.68
N ARG A 310 3.48 3.34 20.53
CA ARG A 310 3.52 2.45 19.36
C ARG A 310 2.25 1.61 19.29
N MET A 311 1.73 1.38 18.09
CA MET A 311 0.50 0.63 17.86
C MET A 311 0.76 -0.88 17.99
N ILE A 312 0.79 -1.38 19.22
CA ILE A 312 1.12 -2.79 19.51
C ILE A 312 -0.17 -3.55 19.80
N ILE A 313 -0.39 -4.65 19.09
CA ILE A 313 -1.50 -5.58 19.34
C ILE A 313 -0.93 -6.78 20.10
N GLY A 314 -1.34 -6.93 21.36
CA GLY A 314 -0.86 -7.98 22.27
C GLY A 314 0.17 -7.46 23.28
N ASP A 315 0.98 -8.36 23.81
CA ASP A 315 1.94 -8.07 24.88
C ASP A 315 3.22 -7.39 24.34
N ALA A 316 3.39 -6.10 24.62
CA ALA A 316 4.51 -5.29 24.14
C ALA A 316 5.89 -5.83 24.51
N GLU A 317 6.02 -6.59 25.60
CA GLU A 317 7.29 -7.21 26.00
C GLU A 317 7.68 -8.39 25.09
N ARG A 318 6.76 -8.88 24.26
CA ARG A 318 6.95 -10.03 23.36
C ARG A 318 7.11 -9.64 21.90
N ILE A 319 7.34 -8.35 21.61
CA ILE A 319 7.76 -7.94 20.28
C ILE A 319 9.08 -8.65 19.96
N TRP A 320 9.12 -9.24 18.78
CA TRP A 320 10.31 -9.89 18.25
C TRP A 320 10.59 -9.35 16.85
N THR A 321 11.76 -9.63 16.31
CA THR A 321 12.17 -9.14 14.98
C THR A 321 12.31 -10.32 14.03
N TRP A 322 11.70 -10.21 12.85
CA TRP A 322 11.91 -11.13 11.74
C TRP A 322 12.55 -10.36 10.59
N ASP A 323 13.75 -10.78 10.21
CA ASP A 323 14.50 -10.25 9.06
C ASP A 323 14.54 -8.71 8.97
N GLY A 324 14.75 -8.07 10.13
CA GLY A 324 14.87 -6.62 10.29
C GLY A 324 13.58 -5.88 10.60
N GLY A 325 12.41 -6.50 10.46
CA GLY A 325 11.12 -5.90 10.81
C GLY A 325 10.54 -6.43 12.13
N GLU A 326 10.00 -5.54 12.96
CA GLU A 326 9.34 -5.90 14.20
C GLU A 326 7.97 -6.56 13.93
N CYS A 327 7.73 -7.62 14.68
CA CYS A 327 6.55 -8.46 14.62
C CYS A 327 5.61 -8.13 15.77
N GLN A 328 4.32 -8.10 15.46
CA GLN A 328 3.29 -7.96 16.49
C GLN A 328 3.22 -9.27 17.32
N PRO A 329 3.07 -9.19 18.64
CA PRO A 329 3.01 -10.33 19.56
C PRO A 329 1.63 -11.02 19.54
N VAL A 330 1.03 -11.17 18.36
CA VAL A 330 -0.25 -11.85 18.18
C VAL A 330 0.06 -13.33 17.92
N ARG A 331 -0.29 -14.21 18.86
CA ARG A 331 -0.27 -15.65 18.57
C ARG A 331 -1.20 -15.88 17.39
N SER A 332 -0.70 -16.50 16.33
CA SER A 332 -1.54 -17.16 15.33
C SER A 332 -2.59 -17.94 16.11
N TYR A 333 -3.87 -17.57 16.01
CA TYR A 333 -4.97 -18.23 16.71
C TYR A 333 -5.15 -19.64 16.15
N HIS A 334 -4.24 -20.53 16.52
CA HIS A 334 -4.39 -21.97 16.49
C HIS A 334 -4.15 -22.44 17.90
N LEU A 335 -5.22 -22.99 18.48
CA LEU A 335 -5.36 -23.60 19.80
C LEU A 335 -5.86 -22.64 20.90
N MET A 336 -7.08 -22.94 21.34
CA MET A 336 -7.84 -22.44 22.50
C MET A 336 -8.79 -21.25 22.25
N ALA A 337 -10.01 -21.58 21.80
CA ALA A 337 -11.20 -20.90 22.31
C ALA A 337 -11.43 -21.37 23.76
N PRO A 338 -11.85 -20.47 24.68
CA PRO A 338 -13.27 -20.18 24.79
C PRO A 338 -13.61 -18.69 24.86
N GLU A 339 -14.78 -18.38 24.31
CA GLU A 339 -15.74 -17.32 24.60
C GLU A 339 -15.27 -15.95 25.16
N HIS A 340 -15.67 -14.90 24.42
CA HIS A 340 -15.73 -13.48 24.80
C HIS A 340 -14.42 -12.68 24.85
N THR A 341 -13.92 -12.29 23.66
CA THR A 341 -13.60 -10.88 23.35
C THR A 341 -13.27 -10.76 21.86
N LEU A 342 -14.30 -10.54 21.05
CA LEU A 342 -14.15 -10.10 19.67
C LEU A 342 -13.71 -8.64 19.70
N ILE A 343 -12.41 -8.40 19.52
CA ILE A 343 -11.92 -7.16 18.90
C ILE A 343 -11.39 -7.59 17.54
N SER A 344 -12.32 -7.91 16.63
CA SER A 344 -12.07 -7.74 15.19
C SER A 344 -12.28 -6.26 14.95
N PRO A 345 -11.24 -5.45 14.68
CA PRO A 345 -11.50 -4.16 14.09
C PRO A 345 -12.02 -4.48 12.69
N GLN A 346 -13.21 -3.98 12.38
CA GLN A 346 -13.78 -4.02 11.03
C GLN A 346 -12.82 -3.23 10.12
N TRP A 347 -11.84 -3.94 9.56
CA TRP A 347 -10.95 -3.43 8.53
C TRP A 347 -11.64 -3.76 7.20
N TRP A 348 -12.28 -2.76 6.60
CA TRP A 348 -12.86 -2.83 5.26
C TRP A 348 -11.82 -3.30 4.23
#